data_AF-A0A158HPG2-F1
#
_entry.id   AF-A0A158HPG2-F1
#
_cell.length_a   1.000
_cell.length_b   1.000
_cell.length_c   1.000
_cell.angle_alpha   90.00
_cell.angle_beta   90.00
_cell.angle_gamma   90.00
#
_symmetry.space_group_name_H-M   'P 1'
#
loop_
_entity.id
_entity.type
_entity.pdbx_description
1 polymer ?
#
loop_
_entity_poly.entity_id
_entity_poly.type
_entity_poly.pdbx_seq_one_letter_code
_entity_poly.pdbx_strand_id
1 'polypeptide(L)'
;MLMRLLKREGIVVGRKHGGTLMHKMGIEALYRKPNLSRKHLAHKIWPHLLRDRKIKRSNQVFALDTTYVPMARGFVYLTAVIDWAS
;
A
#
# COMPACT_ATOMS: atom_id res chain seq x y z
N MET A 1 -9.06 -3.99 -25.59
CA MET A 1 -8.78 -5.35 -26.11
C MET A 1 -10.06 -6.17 -26.23
N LEU A 2 -10.76 -6.48 -25.14
CA LEU A 2 -11.99 -7.32 -25.14
C LEU A 2 -13.10 -6.84 -26.10
N MET A 3 -13.44 -5.54 -26.08
CA MET A 3 -14.49 -4.97 -26.96
C MET A 3 -14.21 -5.19 -28.46
N ARG A 4 -12.93 -5.17 -28.87
CA ARG A 4 -12.55 -5.38 -30.28
C ARG A 4 -12.71 -6.84 -30.68
N LEU A 5 -12.52 -7.78 -29.75
CA LEU A 5 -12.70 -9.21 -29.99
C LEU A 5 -14.19 -9.53 -30.17
N LEU A 6 -15.03 -9.06 -29.24
CA LEU A 6 -16.48 -9.24 -29.30
C LEU A 6 -17.10 -8.63 -30.57
N LYS A 7 -16.61 -7.46 -31.01
CA LYS A 7 -17.06 -6.84 -32.27
C LYS A 7 -16.76 -7.71 -33.50
N ARG A 8 -15.66 -8.48 -33.50
CA ARG A 8 -15.34 -9.42 -34.60
C ARG A 8 -16.28 -10.63 -34.62
N GLU A 9 -16.85 -10.98 -33.47
CA GLU A 9 -17.85 -12.04 -33.33
C GLU A 9 -19.28 -11.52 -33.57
N GLY A 10 -19.45 -10.27 -34.00
CA GLY A 10 -20.76 -9.65 -34.23
C GLY A 10 -21.46 -9.15 -32.97
N ILE A 11 -20.83 -9.28 -31.80
CA ILE A 11 -21.40 -8.86 -30.51
C ILE A 11 -21.08 -7.38 -30.27
N VAL A 12 -22.10 -6.53 -30.39
CA VAL A 12 -21.99 -5.09 -30.14
C VAL A 12 -22.22 -4.80 -28.66
N VAL A 13 -21.15 -4.45 -27.95
CA VAL A 13 -21.20 -4.08 -26.53
C VAL A 13 -20.32 -2.86 -26.25
N GLY A 14 -20.76 -2.00 -25.34
CA GLY A 14 -20.01 -0.83 -24.87
C GLY A 14 -19.08 -1.16 -23.70
N ARG A 15 -18.01 -0.36 -23.53
CA ARG A 15 -16.99 -0.56 -22.48
C ARG A 15 -17.59 -0.64 -21.07
N LYS A 16 -18.57 0.21 -20.77
CA LYS A 16 -19.27 0.22 -19.47
C LYS A 16 -19.99 -1.09 -19.22
N HIS A 17 -20.79 -1.54 -20.19
CA HIS A 17 -21.57 -2.77 -20.06
C HIS A 17 -20.69 -4.02 -19.90
N GLY A 18 -19.62 -4.12 -20.71
CA GLY A 18 -18.64 -5.20 -20.55
C GLY A 18 -17.97 -5.20 -19.17
N GLY A 19 -17.58 -4.03 -18.66
CA GLY A 19 -17.01 -3.89 -17.32
C GLY A 19 -17.99 -4.29 -16.20
N THR A 20 -19.26 -3.90 -16.31
CA THR A 20 -20.32 -4.28 -15.36
C THR A 20 -20.53 -5.79 -15.33
N LEU A 21 -20.55 -6.46 -16.49
CA LEU A 21 -20.70 -7.91 -16.56
C LEU A 21 -19.49 -8.64 -15.97
N MET A 22 -18.26 -8.21 -16.31
CA MET A 22 -17.04 -8.77 -15.73
C MET A 22 -17.05 -8.65 -14.20
N HIS A 23 -17.49 -7.50 -13.65
CA HIS A 23 -17.61 -7.31 -12.21
C HIS A 23 -18.64 -8.26 -11.57
N LYS A 24 -19.83 -8.39 -12.17
CA LYS A 24 -20.87 -9.33 -11.70
C LYS A 24 -20.42 -10.79 -11.73
N MET A 25 -19.54 -11.14 -12.67
CA MET A 25 -19.01 -12.48 -12.85
C MET A 25 -17.70 -12.72 -12.07
N GLY A 26 -17.18 -11.73 -11.34
CA GLY A 26 -15.91 -11.83 -10.62
C GLY A 26 -14.67 -11.96 -11.53
N ILE A 27 -14.77 -11.55 -12.79
CA ILE A 27 -13.67 -11.59 -13.74
C ILE A 27 -12.81 -10.34 -13.56
N GLU A 28 -11.65 -10.50 -12.94
CA GLU A 28 -10.66 -9.44 -12.73
C GLU A 28 -9.31 -9.77 -13.37
N ALA A 29 -8.56 -8.73 -13.75
CA ALA A 29 -7.22 -8.89 -14.27
C ALA A 29 -6.24 -9.16 -13.12
N LEU A 30 -5.58 -10.31 -13.13
CA LEU A 30 -4.50 -10.62 -12.20
C LEU A 30 -3.21 -9.94 -12.69
N TYR A 31 -3.01 -8.68 -12.30
CA TYR A 31 -1.78 -7.96 -12.60
C TYR A 31 -0.70 -8.27 -11.56
N ARG A 32 0.57 -8.33 -12.00
CA ARG A 32 1.72 -8.40 -11.10
C ARG A 32 1.80 -7.08 -10.33
N LYS A 33 1.34 -7.06 -9.08
CA LYS A 33 1.54 -5.92 -8.18
C LYS A 33 3.04 -5.61 -8.06
N PRO A 34 3.44 -4.34 -7.92
CA PRO A 34 4.83 -4.01 -7.61
C PRO A 34 5.30 -4.84 -6.41
N ASN A 35 6.47 -5.47 -6.54
CA ASN A 35 7.04 -6.24 -5.43
C ASN A 35 7.62 -5.27 -4.41
N LEU A 36 6.77 -4.81 -3.49
CA LEU A 36 7.15 -3.88 -2.41
C LEU A 36 8.19 -4.48 -1.45
N SER A 37 8.33 -5.82 -1.42
CA SER A 37 9.33 -6.51 -0.61
C SER A 37 10.73 -6.51 -1.25
N ARG A 38 10.83 -6.30 -2.57
CA ARG A 38 12.14 -6.18 -3.24
C ARG A 38 12.61 -4.73 -3.16
N LYS A 39 13.79 -4.55 -2.55
CA LYS A 39 14.48 -3.26 -2.52
C LYS A 39 14.73 -2.77 -3.94
N HIS A 40 14.39 -1.52 -4.21
CA HIS A 40 14.73 -0.88 -5.47
C HIS A 40 16.25 -0.62 -5.51
N LEU A 41 16.92 -1.06 -6.58
CA LEU A 41 18.38 -1.12 -6.69
C LEU A 41 19.09 0.21 -6.42
N ALA A 42 18.44 1.33 -6.74
CA ALA A 42 18.99 2.67 -6.53
C ALA A 42 18.92 3.18 -5.07
N HIS A 43 18.20 2.51 -4.17
CA HIS A 43 18.06 3.00 -2.79
C HIS A 43 19.24 2.56 -1.92
N LYS A 44 19.88 3.53 -1.27
CA LYS A 44 20.91 3.28 -0.26
C LYS A 44 20.33 2.42 0.87
N ILE A 45 21.03 1.34 1.20
CA ILE A 45 20.71 0.51 2.35
C ILE A 45 21.25 1.21 3.59
N TRP A 46 20.36 1.59 4.50
CA TRP A 46 20.73 2.10 5.82
C TRP A 46 20.93 0.95 6.81
N PRO A 47 21.97 0.99 7.65
CA PRO A 47 22.15 -0.01 8.69
C PRO A 47 21.04 0.12 9.74
N HIS A 48 20.58 -1.00 10.26
CA HIS A 48 19.66 -1.00 11.39
C HIS A 48 20.45 -0.77 12.68
N LEU A 49 20.55 0.48 13.11
CA LEU A 49 21.40 0.91 14.22
C LEU A 49 20.99 0.35 15.60
N LEU A 50 19.79 -0.20 15.71
CA LEU A 50 19.31 -0.86 16.93
C LEU A 50 19.66 -2.35 16.97
N ARG A 51 20.17 -2.91 15.86
CA ARG A 51 20.60 -4.31 15.81
C ARG A 51 21.68 -4.55 16.88
N ASP A 52 21.50 -5.62 17.65
CA ASP A 52 22.41 -6.06 18.73
C ASP A 52 22.60 -5.07 19.90
N ARG A 53 21.83 -3.97 19.92
CA ARG A 53 21.90 -2.98 21.00
C ARG A 53 21.00 -3.39 22.17
N LYS A 54 21.59 -3.65 23.34
CA LYS A 54 20.83 -3.79 24.60
C LYS A 54 20.36 -2.41 25.08
N ILE A 55 19.05 -2.23 25.20
CA ILE A 55 18.41 -1.02 25.74
C ILE A 55 18.17 -1.27 27.23
N LYS A 56 18.89 -0.56 28.11
CA LYS A 56 18.97 -0.88 29.56
C LYS A 56 18.48 0.23 30.48
N ARG A 57 18.24 1.44 29.96
CA ARG A 57 17.76 2.58 30.73
C ARG A 57 16.90 3.49 29.86
N SER A 58 16.03 4.24 30.49
CA SER A 58 15.27 5.31 29.87
C SER A 58 16.19 6.33 29.19
N ASN A 59 15.67 7.02 28.19
CA ASN A 59 16.29 8.01 27.32
C ASN A 59 17.41 7.44 26.42
N GLN A 60 17.34 6.16 26.05
CA GLN A 60 18.30 5.53 25.13
C GLN A 60 17.77 5.32 23.71
N VAL A 61 16.48 5.05 23.57
CA VAL A 61 15.80 4.77 22.31
C VAL A 61 14.37 5.30 22.45
N PHE A 62 13.89 6.01 21.43
CA PHE A 62 12.52 6.48 21.35
C PHE A 62 11.84 5.82 20.15
N ALA A 63 10.62 5.33 20.35
CA ALA A 63 9.72 4.97 19.28
C ALA A 63 8.97 6.24 18.83
N LEU A 64 8.90 6.44 17.52
CA LEU A 64 8.12 7.52 16.91
C LEU A 64 7.18 6.91 15.91
N ASP A 65 5.90 7.23 16.03
CA ASP A 65 4.89 6.90 15.02
C ASP A 65 4.07 8.15 14.68
N THR A 66 3.66 8.24 13.42
CA THR A 66 2.76 9.30 12.95
C THR A 66 1.53 8.67 12.32
N THR A 67 0.38 8.88 12.97
CA THR A 67 -0.91 8.37 12.56
C THR A 67 -1.79 9.51 12.05
N TYR A 68 -2.52 9.25 10.97
CA TYR A 68 -3.54 10.14 10.43
C TYR A 68 -4.86 9.84 11.13
N VAL A 69 -5.37 10.80 11.89
CA VAL A 69 -6.64 10.64 12.61
C VAL A 69 -7.75 11.34 11.81
N PRO A 70 -8.77 10.60 11.32
CA PRO A 70 -9.88 11.20 10.59
C PRO A 70 -10.76 12.02 11.53
N MET A 71 -11.19 13.19 11.06
CA MET A 71 -12.07 14.12 11.78
C MET A 71 -13.39 14.31 11.02
N ALA A 72 -14.40 14.90 11.68
CA ALA A 72 -15.69 15.21 11.04
C ALA A 72 -15.53 16.06 9.76
N ARG A 73 -14.48 16.89 9.68
CA ARG A 73 -14.04 17.58 8.47
C ARG A 73 -12.52 17.52 8.38
N GLY A 74 -12.00 16.69 7.48
CA GLY A 74 -10.56 16.56 7.23
C GLY A 74 -9.88 15.53 8.14
N PHE A 75 -8.61 15.78 8.47
CA PHE A 75 -7.78 14.88 9.26
C PHE A 75 -6.74 15.68 10.05
N VAL A 76 -6.25 15.10 11.14
CA VAL A 76 -5.11 15.63 11.90
C VAL A 76 -3.94 14.63 11.84
N TYR A 77 -2.73 15.16 11.91
CA TYR A 77 -1.52 14.37 12.08
C TYR A 77 -1.25 14.24 13.57
N LEU A 78 -1.30 13.02 14.10
CA LEU A 78 -0.87 12.72 15.45
C LEU A 78 0.51 12.08 15.39
N THR A 79 1.51 12.73 15.98
CA THR A 79 2.83 12.14 16.17
C THR A 79 3.05 11.85 17.65
N ALA A 80 3.33 10.60 17.98
CA ALA A 80 3.66 10.17 19.34
C ALA A 80 5.16 9.85 19.43
N VAL A 81 5.77 10.28 20.53
CA VAL A 81 7.16 9.94 20.88
C VAL A 81 7.14 9.24 22.22
N ILE A 82 7.61 8.00 22.27
CA ILE A 82 7.57 7.14 23.45
C ILE A 82 8.98 6.64 23.72
N ASP A 83 9.44 6.74 24.96
CA ASP A 83 10.71 6.14 25.37
C ASP A 83 10.54 4.63 25.53
N TRP A 84 11.40 3.87 24.83
CA TRP A 84 11.33 2.42 24.71
C TRP A 84 11.57 1.68 26.02
N ALA A 85 12.36 2.25 26.93
CA ALA A 85 12.77 1.58 28.18
C ALA A 85 12.11 2.23 29.42
N SER A 86 10.92 2.80 29.24
CA SER A 86 10.11 3.41 30.31
C SER A 86 9.49 2.37 31.24
#